data_AF-A0A2S8IWN2-F1
#
_entry.id   AF-A0A2S8IWN2-F1
#
_cell.length_a   1.000
_cell.length_b   1.000
_cell.length_c   1.000
_cell.angle_alpha   90.00
_cell.angle_beta   90.00
_cell.angle_gamma   90.00
#
_symmetry.space_group_name_H-M   'P 1'
#
loop_
_entity.id
_entity.type
_entity.pdbx_description
1 polymer ?
#
loop_
_entity_poly.entity_id
_entity_poly.type
_entity_poly.pdbx_seq_one_letter_code
_entity_poly.pdbx_strand_id
1 'polypeptide(L)'
;MTPGTVRIERAPDGVWVIAPDDAPSVLDDAAGIDVAVLEVLGGHLSWSVLADHPVPVAVLDDVASAQNWVWAVFGEEVALAVAAGSGRGVTVEPARPRVAAGARRLAYAHWAARWWPASTIDAIPPLDEGLLHGEIATLVEECDLLVDGDDAVVPTGPALADRPRRADDYALAAGAAVATLPSTLVLARGTTGSDWRRYPPGLVDASERAVSWEVVRAAGNTTVRVSVVAAPGLSEPVPAHVRPHALIGTASGTADVALQLSGDAWSGESAAPPGSESGVSVDVYLPGFGVTGHADDGGPEARERVRALVRRRLRRASETAPDDGPDAPLLAEIAAAASDSDF
;
A
#
# COMPACT_ATOMS: atom_id res chain seq x y z
N MET A 1 -12.07 24.31 10.36
CA MET A 1 -11.38 23.11 10.86
C MET A 1 -11.48 23.15 12.38
N THR A 2 -12.05 22.15 13.02
CA THR A 2 -12.05 22.06 14.49
C THR A 2 -10.60 21.88 14.93
N PRO A 3 -10.08 22.68 15.89
CA PRO A 3 -8.74 22.49 16.39
C PRO A 3 -8.65 21.12 17.07
N GLY A 4 -7.68 20.30 16.64
CA GLY A 4 -7.41 19.02 17.30
C GLY A 4 -6.72 19.25 18.63
N THR A 5 -6.88 18.33 19.57
CA THR A 5 -6.13 18.35 20.83
C THR A 5 -5.19 17.15 20.87
N VAL A 6 -4.03 17.32 21.48
CA VAL A 6 -3.03 16.26 21.64
C VAL A 6 -2.69 16.02 23.10
N ARG A 7 -2.22 14.80 23.35
CA ARG A 7 -1.59 14.34 24.57
C ARG A 7 -0.11 14.15 24.30
N ILE A 8 0.71 14.59 25.25
CA ILE A 8 2.16 14.54 25.19
C ILE A 8 2.63 13.68 26.36
N GLU A 9 3.22 12.54 26.03
CA GLU A 9 3.70 11.55 26.98
C GLU A 9 5.12 11.13 26.66
N ARG A 10 5.84 10.74 27.71
CA ARG A 10 7.15 10.13 27.58
C ARG A 10 7.01 8.63 27.79
N ALA A 11 7.35 7.86 26.76
CA ALA A 11 7.37 6.41 26.82
C ALA A 11 8.53 5.91 27.72
N PRO A 12 8.43 4.69 28.30
CA PRO A 12 9.41 4.17 29.26
C PRO A 12 10.84 4.01 28.71
N ASP A 13 10.97 3.88 27.40
CA ASP A 13 12.23 3.79 26.64
C ASP A 13 12.91 5.16 26.41
N GLY A 14 12.26 6.25 26.81
CA GLY A 14 12.78 7.61 26.69
C GLY A 14 12.28 8.37 25.47
N VAL A 15 11.49 7.74 24.61
CA VAL A 15 10.87 8.33 23.41
C VAL A 15 9.68 9.21 23.81
N TRP A 16 9.45 10.30 23.07
CA TRP A 16 8.32 11.20 23.28
C TRP A 16 7.22 10.92 22.26
N VAL A 17 5.97 10.92 22.72
CA VAL A 17 4.81 10.72 21.87
C VAL A 17 3.89 11.92 21.99
N ILE A 18 3.59 12.56 20.85
CA ILE A 18 2.55 13.57 20.70
C ILE A 18 1.44 12.92 19.90
N ALA A 19 0.31 12.61 20.51
CA ALA A 19 -0.77 11.90 19.83
C ALA A 19 -2.12 12.59 20.06
N PRO A 20 -2.97 12.73 19.02
CA PRO A 20 -4.39 12.89 19.25
C PRO A 20 -4.94 11.59 19.87
N ASP A 21 -6.09 11.68 20.53
CA ASP A 21 -6.72 10.51 21.15
C ASP A 21 -7.00 9.43 20.07
N ASP A 22 -6.58 8.19 20.32
CA ASP A 22 -6.82 6.98 19.50
C ASP A 22 -6.28 6.97 18.04
N ALA A 23 -5.19 7.70 17.74
CA ALA A 23 -4.54 7.68 16.42
C ALA A 23 -3.38 6.66 16.31
N PRO A 24 -3.10 6.12 15.10
CA PRO A 24 -2.06 5.10 14.90
C PRO A 24 -0.66 5.68 15.07
N SER A 25 0.18 4.90 15.74
CA SER A 25 1.56 5.26 16.09
C SER A 25 2.54 4.33 15.39
N VAL A 26 3.75 4.83 15.08
CA VAL A 26 4.86 3.98 14.64
C VAL A 26 5.32 2.99 15.72
N LEU A 27 4.84 3.14 16.95
CA LEU A 27 5.06 2.20 18.06
C LEU A 27 4.07 1.02 18.05
N ASP A 28 3.09 1.00 17.14
CA ASP A 28 2.13 -0.10 17.05
C ASP A 28 2.82 -1.37 16.51
N ASP A 29 2.46 -2.54 17.05
CA ASP A 29 3.11 -3.82 16.74
C ASP A 29 3.05 -4.21 15.24
N ALA A 30 2.11 -3.65 14.49
CA ALA A 30 1.96 -3.88 13.05
C ALA A 30 1.60 -2.58 12.31
N ALA A 31 2.39 -2.24 11.29
CA ALA A 31 2.05 -1.16 10.38
C ALA A 31 0.79 -1.51 9.56
N GLY A 32 -0.29 -0.76 9.82
CA GLY A 32 -1.50 -0.80 9.00
C GLY A 32 -1.19 -0.42 7.55
N ILE A 33 -1.84 -1.07 6.57
CA ILE A 33 -1.79 -0.64 5.16
C ILE A 33 -2.37 0.76 4.95
N ASP A 34 -3.04 1.31 5.95
CA ASP A 34 -3.61 2.66 5.96
C ASP A 34 -2.71 3.69 6.67
N VAL A 35 -1.54 3.30 7.17
CA VAL A 35 -0.65 4.21 7.90
C VAL A 35 0.34 4.87 6.94
N ALA A 36 0.29 6.19 6.84
CA ALA A 36 1.31 7.02 6.20
C ALA A 36 2.33 7.48 7.24
N VAL A 37 3.62 7.37 6.92
CA VAL A 37 4.73 7.73 7.81
C VAL A 37 5.66 8.69 7.08
N LEU A 38 6.20 9.66 7.82
CA LEU A 38 7.23 10.58 7.37
C LEU A 38 8.34 10.63 8.41
N GLU A 39 9.58 10.37 7.99
CA GLU A 39 10.78 10.61 8.78
C GLU A 39 11.05 12.13 8.86
N VAL A 40 11.42 12.61 10.04
CA VAL A 40 11.69 14.02 10.31
C VAL A 40 12.89 14.14 11.25
N LEU A 41 13.49 15.33 11.31
CA LEU A 41 14.60 15.62 12.20
C LEU A 41 14.24 15.32 13.66
N GLY A 42 14.86 14.28 14.22
CA GLY A 42 14.65 13.84 15.60
C GLY A 42 13.33 13.10 15.85
N GLY A 43 12.73 12.50 14.82
CA GLY A 43 11.60 11.59 15.01
C GLY A 43 10.86 11.16 13.75
N HIS A 44 9.61 10.76 13.94
CA HIS A 44 8.69 10.34 12.87
C HIS A 44 7.33 10.98 13.08
N LEU A 45 6.64 11.25 11.99
CA LEU A 45 5.22 11.62 11.95
C LEU A 45 4.40 10.51 11.31
N SER A 46 3.25 10.16 11.88
CA SER A 46 2.32 9.19 11.31
C SER A 46 0.89 9.71 11.23
N TRP A 47 0.19 9.28 10.18
CA TRP A 47 -1.22 9.54 9.94
C TRP A 47 -1.92 8.24 9.50
N SER A 48 -3.21 8.09 9.80
CA SER A 48 -4.05 7.19 9.00
C SER A 48 -4.55 7.93 7.76
N VAL A 49 -4.39 7.34 6.58
CA VAL A 49 -4.98 7.86 5.34
C VAL A 49 -6.51 7.74 5.32
N LEU A 50 -7.08 6.94 6.24
CA LEU A 50 -8.51 6.77 6.42
C LEU A 50 -9.11 7.73 7.47
N ALA A 51 -8.27 8.42 8.25
CA ALA A 51 -8.74 9.37 9.26
C ALA A 51 -9.06 10.74 8.63
N ASP A 52 -10.15 11.34 9.13
CA ASP A 52 -10.62 12.66 8.67
C ASP A 52 -9.89 13.83 9.37
N HIS A 53 -9.02 13.57 10.35
CA HIS A 53 -8.26 14.62 11.04
C HIS A 53 -6.87 14.84 10.43
N PRO A 54 -6.41 16.10 10.35
CA PRO A 54 -5.12 16.44 9.75
C PRO A 54 -3.94 16.27 10.71
N VAL A 55 -4.20 16.13 12.01
CA VAL A 55 -3.17 16.13 13.06
C VAL A 55 -2.38 14.80 13.03
N PRO A 56 -1.04 14.82 12.90
CA PRO A 56 -0.22 13.61 13.01
C PRO A 56 -0.09 13.12 14.45
N VAL A 57 0.25 11.84 14.60
CA VAL A 57 1.01 11.36 15.76
C VAL A 57 2.49 11.64 15.51
N ALA A 58 3.21 12.16 16.49
CA ALA A 58 4.67 12.29 16.44
C ALA A 58 5.31 11.37 17.47
N VAL A 59 6.38 10.70 17.05
CA VAL A 59 7.25 9.89 17.91
C VAL A 59 8.66 10.43 17.80
N LEU A 60 9.16 11.04 18.87
CA LEU A 60 10.42 11.79 18.89
C LEU A 60 11.46 11.06 19.74
N ASP A 61 12.59 10.72 19.13
CA ASP A 61 13.75 10.12 19.77
C ASP A 61 14.82 11.18 20.11
N ASP A 62 14.91 12.27 19.34
CA ASP A 62 15.71 13.45 19.66
C ASP A 62 14.85 14.72 19.73
N VAL A 63 14.39 15.02 20.94
CA VAL A 63 13.61 16.23 21.23
C VAL A 63 14.37 17.51 20.90
N ALA A 64 15.70 17.54 21.06
CA ALA A 64 16.47 18.77 20.82
C ALA A 64 16.42 19.15 19.34
N SER A 65 16.56 18.18 18.45
CA SER A 65 16.40 18.37 17.01
C SER A 65 14.94 18.65 16.64
N ALA A 66 13.99 17.92 17.23
CA ALA A 66 12.57 18.09 16.94
C ALA A 66 12.03 19.49 17.31
N GLN A 67 12.60 20.14 18.34
CA GLN A 67 12.21 21.49 18.74
C GLN A 67 12.45 22.56 17.65
N ASN A 68 13.22 22.25 16.61
CA ASN A 68 13.38 23.14 15.46
C ASN A 68 12.11 23.24 14.60
N TRP A 69 11.22 22.25 14.64
CA TRP A 69 10.05 22.18 13.77
C TRP A 69 8.70 21.90 14.46
N VAL A 70 8.67 21.33 15.67
CA VAL A 70 7.41 20.95 16.36
C VAL A 70 6.42 22.13 16.45
N TRP A 71 6.90 23.34 16.69
CA TRP A 71 6.08 24.56 16.72
C TRP A 71 5.42 24.87 15.36
N ALA A 72 6.07 24.52 14.25
CA ALA A 72 5.57 24.77 12.90
C ALA A 72 4.39 23.84 12.57
N VAL A 73 4.45 22.58 13.00
CA VAL A 73 3.47 21.52 12.71
C VAL A 73 2.35 21.45 13.75
N PHE A 74 2.68 21.55 15.04
CA PHE A 74 1.72 21.38 16.14
C PHE A 74 1.33 22.70 16.83
N GLY A 75 2.15 23.73 16.71
CA GLY A 75 1.95 25.02 17.37
C GLY A 75 2.86 25.25 18.58
N GLU A 76 2.95 26.51 19.00
CA GLU A 76 3.85 26.95 20.07
C GLU A 76 3.50 26.31 21.43
N GLU A 77 2.22 26.20 21.77
CA GLU A 77 1.76 25.58 23.03
C GLU A 77 2.18 24.12 23.14
N VAL A 78 2.15 23.38 22.03
CA VAL A 78 2.61 21.98 21.98
C VAL A 78 4.13 21.92 22.13
N ALA A 79 4.89 22.78 21.43
CA ALA A 79 6.34 22.83 21.57
C ALA A 79 6.79 23.16 23.01
N LEU A 80 6.09 24.08 23.67
CA LEU A 80 6.30 24.43 25.08
C LEU A 80 5.99 23.26 26.01
N ALA A 81 4.88 22.55 25.77
CA ALA A 81 4.50 21.38 26.57
C ALA A 81 5.47 20.20 26.39
N VAL A 82 6.03 20.01 25.18
CA VAL A 82 7.12 19.07 24.91
C VAL A 82 8.39 19.47 25.68
N ALA A 83 8.76 20.76 25.68
CA ALA A 83 9.91 21.26 26.46
C ALA A 83 9.71 21.11 27.98
N ALA A 84 8.49 21.33 28.47
CA ALA A 84 8.11 21.17 29.87
C ALA A 84 8.01 19.69 30.28
N GLY A 85 7.92 18.80 29.30
CA GLY A 85 7.94 17.36 29.46
C GLY A 85 6.59 16.72 29.83
N SER A 86 5.48 17.41 29.61
CA SER A 86 4.13 16.84 29.73
C SER A 86 3.08 17.81 29.19
N GLY A 87 1.98 17.26 28.67
CA GLY A 87 0.82 18.05 28.28
C GLY A 87 -0.38 17.16 27.98
N ARG A 88 -1.59 17.60 28.35
CA ARG A 88 -2.82 16.86 28.06
C ARG A 88 -3.90 17.81 27.59
N GLY A 89 -4.54 17.47 26.47
CA GLY A 89 -5.58 18.32 25.87
C GLY A 89 -5.01 19.63 25.34
N VAL A 90 -3.75 19.62 24.89
CA VAL A 90 -3.11 20.82 24.33
C VAL A 90 -3.67 21.05 22.94
N THR A 91 -4.16 22.26 22.67
CA THR A 91 -4.72 22.63 21.37
C THR A 91 -3.63 22.68 20.31
N VAL A 92 -3.90 22.05 19.16
CA VAL A 92 -3.02 22.08 17.99
C VAL A 92 -3.38 23.26 17.10
N GLU A 93 -2.44 24.19 16.98
CA GLU A 93 -2.54 25.38 16.12
C GLU A 93 -1.21 25.57 15.38
N PRO A 94 -1.03 24.94 14.19
CA PRO A 94 0.23 24.98 13.47
C PRO A 94 0.66 26.42 13.18
N ALA A 95 1.85 26.82 13.62
CA ALA A 95 2.38 28.15 13.32
C ALA A 95 2.70 28.31 11.82
N ARG A 96 2.94 27.21 11.11
CA ARG A 96 3.09 27.17 9.65
C ARG A 96 2.13 26.15 9.01
N PRO A 97 0.85 26.51 8.80
CA PRO A 97 -0.16 25.59 8.27
C PRO A 97 0.19 24.99 6.89
N ARG A 98 0.92 25.73 6.04
CA ARG A 98 1.40 25.21 4.74
C ARG A 98 2.42 24.09 4.89
N VAL A 99 3.34 24.22 5.85
CA VAL A 99 4.35 23.17 6.13
C VAL A 99 3.66 21.93 6.70
N ALA A 100 2.70 22.10 7.62
CA ALA A 100 1.91 20.99 8.15
C ALA A 100 1.09 20.26 7.06
N ALA A 101 0.49 21.02 6.12
CA ALA A 101 -0.22 20.46 4.97
C ALA A 101 0.73 19.74 4.00
N GLY A 102 1.88 20.34 3.69
CA GLY A 102 2.92 19.74 2.86
C GLY A 102 3.44 18.43 3.43
N ALA A 103 3.71 18.38 4.74
CA ALA A 103 4.17 17.18 5.43
C ALA A 103 3.16 16.01 5.31
N ARG A 104 1.87 16.31 5.50
CA ARG A 104 0.81 15.32 5.33
C ARG A 104 0.71 14.84 3.88
N ARG A 105 0.84 15.74 2.91
CA ARG A 105 0.83 15.41 1.49
C ARG A 105 2.04 14.58 1.09
N LEU A 106 3.22 14.89 1.62
CA LEU A 106 4.45 14.12 1.43
C LEU A 106 4.33 12.70 2.01
N ALA A 107 3.84 12.57 3.25
CA ALA A 107 3.56 11.29 3.87
C ALA A 107 2.55 10.46 3.05
N TYR A 108 1.51 11.10 2.54
CA TYR A 108 0.54 10.46 1.65
C TYR A 108 1.16 10.01 0.33
N ALA A 109 2.05 10.80 -0.27
CA ALA A 109 2.74 10.45 -1.51
C ALA A 109 3.66 9.23 -1.31
N HIS A 110 4.41 9.16 -0.21
CA HIS A 110 5.17 7.96 0.16
C HIS A 110 4.26 6.75 0.42
N TRP A 111 3.14 6.95 1.10
CA TRP A 111 2.13 5.91 1.28
C TRP A 111 1.60 5.40 -0.07
N ALA A 112 1.27 6.30 -1.00
CA ALA A 112 0.76 5.94 -2.32
C ALA A 112 1.80 5.17 -3.13
N ALA A 113 3.07 5.58 -3.08
CA ALA A 113 4.17 4.86 -3.73
C ALA A 113 4.28 3.40 -3.22
N ARG A 114 3.89 3.16 -1.97
CA ARG A 114 4.02 1.85 -1.33
C ARG A 114 2.75 0.98 -1.35
N TRP A 115 1.59 1.59 -1.22
CA TRP A 115 0.33 0.91 -0.88
C TRP A 115 -0.81 1.22 -1.85
N TRP A 116 -0.56 1.97 -2.94
CA TRP A 116 -1.59 2.23 -3.93
C TRP A 116 -2.13 0.91 -4.53
N PRO A 117 -3.44 0.63 -4.40
CA PRO A 117 -4.02 -0.67 -4.72
C PRO A 117 -4.36 -0.75 -6.21
N ALA A 118 -3.36 -0.63 -7.08
CA ALA A 118 -3.53 -0.76 -8.52
C ALA A 118 -4.17 -2.12 -8.86
N SER A 119 -5.24 -2.10 -9.65
CA SER A 119 -5.99 -3.30 -9.98
C SER A 119 -6.71 -3.16 -11.32
N THR A 120 -6.44 -4.11 -12.22
CA THR A 120 -7.18 -4.28 -13.47
C THR A 120 -8.59 -4.77 -13.18
N ILE A 121 -8.76 -5.66 -12.21
CA ILE A 121 -10.08 -6.24 -11.84
C ILE A 121 -11.01 -5.18 -11.26
N ASP A 122 -10.48 -4.34 -10.37
CA ASP A 122 -11.25 -3.34 -9.63
C ASP A 122 -11.29 -1.96 -10.31
N ALA A 123 -10.74 -1.86 -11.53
CA ALA A 123 -10.60 -0.63 -12.32
C ALA A 123 -9.92 0.51 -11.54
N ILE A 124 -8.81 0.19 -10.88
CA ILE A 124 -7.95 1.16 -10.19
C ILE A 124 -6.65 1.29 -11.01
N PRO A 125 -6.47 2.38 -11.78
CA PRO A 125 -5.27 2.56 -12.59
C PRO A 125 -4.00 2.65 -11.73
N PRO A 126 -2.85 2.19 -12.26
CA PRO A 126 -1.56 2.42 -11.60
C PRO A 126 -1.22 3.92 -11.63
N LEU A 127 -0.49 4.38 -10.61
CA LEU A 127 0.07 5.73 -10.61
C LEU A 127 1.31 5.79 -11.51
N ASP A 128 1.48 6.88 -12.25
CA ASP A 128 2.71 7.13 -13.00
C ASP A 128 3.85 7.38 -12.00
N GLU A 129 4.84 6.47 -12.03
CA GLU A 129 5.97 6.49 -11.11
C GLU A 129 6.83 7.75 -11.28
N GLY A 130 7.01 8.26 -12.50
CA GLY A 130 7.80 9.45 -12.75
C GLY A 130 7.16 10.72 -12.21
N LEU A 131 5.84 10.87 -12.40
CA LEU A 131 5.07 11.98 -11.82
C LEU A 131 5.07 11.91 -10.30
N LEU A 132 4.87 10.72 -9.73
CA LEU A 132 4.86 10.54 -8.27
C LEU A 132 6.23 10.89 -7.66
N HIS A 133 7.33 10.42 -8.25
CA HIS A 133 8.67 10.75 -7.76
C HIS A 133 9.01 12.24 -7.90
N GLY A 134 8.63 12.88 -9.02
CA GLY A 134 8.84 14.31 -9.21
C GLY A 134 8.07 15.16 -8.18
N GLU A 135 6.86 14.75 -7.85
CA GLU A 135 6.05 15.42 -6.83
C GLU A 135 6.57 15.19 -5.41
N ILE A 136 7.02 13.97 -5.08
CA ILE A 136 7.71 13.68 -3.81
C ILE A 136 8.93 14.60 -3.65
N ALA A 137 9.78 14.73 -4.68
CA ALA A 137 10.95 15.59 -4.64
C ALA A 137 10.58 17.06 -4.39
N THR A 138 9.52 17.55 -5.04
CA THR A 138 9.02 18.92 -4.83
C THR A 138 8.52 19.12 -3.38
N LEU A 139 7.79 18.14 -2.85
CA LEU A 139 7.26 18.19 -1.49
C LEU A 139 8.36 18.09 -0.42
N VAL A 140 9.42 17.34 -0.67
CA VAL A 140 10.62 17.30 0.18
C VAL A 140 11.25 18.69 0.26
N GLU A 141 11.43 19.39 -0.88
CA GLU A 141 11.95 20.76 -0.90
C GLU A 141 11.04 21.75 -0.14
N GLU A 142 9.71 21.62 -0.26
CA GLU A 142 8.75 22.43 0.51
C GLU A 142 8.79 22.15 2.02
N CYS A 143 9.18 20.92 2.40
CA CYS A 143 9.26 20.43 3.77
C CYS A 143 10.68 20.41 4.36
N ASP A 144 11.65 21.11 3.77
CA ASP A 144 13.07 21.20 4.21
C ASP A 144 13.24 21.58 5.69
N LEU A 145 12.25 22.25 6.30
CA LEU A 145 12.25 22.52 7.75
C LEU A 145 12.14 21.24 8.61
N LEU A 146 11.52 20.19 8.07
CA LEU A 146 11.15 18.96 8.79
C LEU A 146 12.09 17.80 8.50
N VAL A 147 12.51 17.64 7.25
CA VAL A 147 13.25 16.46 6.75
C VAL A 147 14.75 16.73 6.77
N ASP A 148 15.57 15.69 6.95
CA ASP A 148 17.01 15.83 6.72
C ASP A 148 17.29 15.68 5.22
N GLY A 149 18.29 16.39 4.69
CA GLY A 149 18.59 16.38 3.26
C GLY A 149 19.00 15.01 2.69
N ASP A 150 19.21 14.01 3.54
CA ASP A 150 19.51 12.61 3.17
C ASP A 150 18.26 11.81 2.77
N ASP A 151 17.05 12.30 3.08
CA ASP A 151 15.77 11.72 2.66
C ASP A 151 15.49 11.91 1.16
N ALA A 152 16.37 12.62 0.44
CA ALA A 152 16.31 12.84 -1.00
C ALA A 152 16.77 11.61 -1.83
N VAL A 153 17.04 10.45 -1.22
CA VAL A 153 17.44 9.25 -1.98
C VAL A 153 16.23 8.64 -2.70
N VAL A 154 16.03 9.12 -3.92
CA VAL A 154 15.16 8.54 -4.95
C VAL A 154 15.62 7.10 -5.22
N PRO A 155 14.78 6.06 -5.00
CA PRO A 155 15.02 4.76 -5.58
C PRO A 155 15.00 4.94 -7.09
N THR A 156 16.18 4.88 -7.73
CA THR A 156 16.27 4.99 -9.19
C THR A 156 15.79 3.67 -9.80
N GLY A 157 14.48 3.54 -9.98
CA GLY A 157 13.86 2.54 -10.86
C GLY A 157 13.97 2.98 -12.33
N PRO A 158 14.03 2.05 -13.28
CA PRO A 158 14.01 2.40 -14.70
C PRO A 158 12.68 3.09 -15.06
N ALA A 159 12.78 4.34 -15.53
CA ALA A 159 11.64 5.12 -16.01
C ALA A 159 11.27 4.77 -17.47
N LEU A 160 9.97 4.94 -17.76
CA LEU A 160 9.18 4.68 -18.98
C LEU A 160 8.68 3.23 -19.12
N ALA A 161 7.56 2.97 -18.46
CA ALA A 161 6.63 1.92 -18.88
C ALA A 161 5.71 2.46 -19.98
N ASP A 162 5.56 1.65 -21.02
CA ASP A 162 4.64 1.86 -22.13
C ASP A 162 3.18 1.89 -21.63
N ARG A 163 2.29 2.53 -22.39
CA ARG A 163 0.88 2.78 -21.99
C ARG A 163 0.20 1.51 -21.42
N PRO A 164 -0.50 1.58 -20.27
CA PRO A 164 -1.27 0.44 -19.77
C PRO A 164 -2.33 0.03 -20.80
N ARG A 165 -2.44 -1.28 -21.06
CA ARG A 165 -3.48 -1.82 -21.95
C ARG A 165 -4.87 -1.72 -21.28
N ARG A 166 -5.88 -1.52 -22.12
CA ARG A 166 -7.23 -1.01 -21.79
C ARG A 166 -8.17 -2.12 -21.33
N ALA A 167 -9.11 -1.79 -20.42
CA ALA A 167 -10.20 -2.66 -19.94
C ALA A 167 -10.99 -3.42 -21.06
N ASP A 168 -11.27 -2.76 -22.19
CA ASP A 168 -11.97 -3.35 -23.34
C ASP A 168 -11.14 -4.36 -24.15
N ASP A 169 -9.81 -4.36 -24.00
CA ASP A 169 -8.95 -5.38 -24.61
C ASP A 169 -8.99 -6.69 -23.80
N TYR A 170 -9.60 -6.69 -22.61
CA TYR A 170 -9.73 -7.84 -21.70
C TYR A 170 -11.06 -8.62 -21.85
N ALA A 171 -11.85 -8.34 -22.89
CA ALA A 171 -12.98 -9.19 -23.25
C ALA A 171 -12.57 -10.63 -23.70
N LEU A 172 -11.29 -10.99 -23.59
CA LEU A 172 -10.74 -12.30 -23.92
C LEU A 172 -9.95 -12.97 -22.78
N ALA A 173 -10.28 -12.72 -21.51
CA ALA A 173 -9.71 -13.46 -20.37
C ALA A 173 -10.76 -14.19 -19.51
N ALA A 174 -12.01 -14.27 -19.96
CA ALA A 174 -12.95 -15.28 -19.48
C ALA A 174 -12.63 -16.64 -20.11
N GLY A 175 -11.52 -17.23 -19.67
CA GLY A 175 -11.11 -18.59 -20.00
C GLY A 175 -10.66 -18.78 -21.44
N ALA A 176 -9.35 -18.82 -21.65
CA ALA A 176 -8.86 -20.00 -22.33
C ALA A 176 -9.25 -21.17 -21.42
N ALA A 177 -10.46 -21.70 -21.61
CA ALA A 177 -10.68 -23.11 -21.43
C ALA A 177 -9.59 -23.75 -22.30
N VAL A 178 -8.42 -24.02 -21.70
CA VAL A 178 -7.46 -24.98 -22.21
C VAL A 178 -8.35 -26.13 -22.57
N ALA A 179 -8.58 -26.32 -23.88
CA ALA A 179 -9.58 -27.24 -24.39
C ALA A 179 -9.46 -28.49 -23.56
N THR A 180 -10.45 -28.69 -22.68
CA THR A 180 -10.30 -29.63 -21.57
C THR A 180 -9.97 -30.93 -22.26
N LEU A 181 -8.72 -31.40 -22.11
CA LEU A 181 -8.34 -32.65 -22.74
C LEU A 181 -9.41 -33.66 -22.32
N PRO A 182 -9.85 -34.59 -23.18
CA PRO A 182 -11.03 -35.44 -22.93
C PRO A 182 -11.01 -36.34 -21.67
N SER A 183 -10.11 -36.11 -20.72
CA SER A 183 -9.83 -36.88 -19.51
C SER A 183 -9.43 -36.02 -18.29
N THR A 184 -9.71 -34.72 -18.28
CA THR A 184 -9.34 -33.82 -17.17
C THR A 184 -10.55 -33.45 -16.32
N LEU A 185 -10.55 -33.85 -15.05
CA LEU A 185 -11.61 -33.59 -14.07
C LEU A 185 -11.20 -32.49 -13.10
N VAL A 186 -12.02 -31.45 -12.93
CA VAL A 186 -11.84 -30.43 -11.89
C VAL A 186 -12.47 -30.94 -10.59
N LEU A 187 -11.66 -31.09 -9.55
CA LEU A 187 -12.08 -31.58 -8.23
C LEU A 187 -12.55 -30.45 -7.31
N ALA A 188 -11.87 -29.30 -7.37
CA ALA A 188 -12.18 -28.11 -6.59
C ALA A 188 -11.63 -26.87 -7.30
N ARG A 189 -12.21 -25.71 -7.01
CA ARG A 189 -11.72 -24.40 -7.47
C ARG A 189 -12.10 -23.31 -6.49
N GLY A 190 -11.36 -22.22 -6.49
CA GLY A 190 -11.64 -21.06 -5.64
C GLY A 190 -10.98 -19.79 -6.14
N THR A 191 -11.38 -18.69 -5.53
CA THR A 191 -10.84 -17.35 -5.77
C THR A 191 -10.65 -16.65 -4.44
N THR A 192 -9.52 -15.97 -4.26
CA THR A 192 -9.16 -15.26 -3.03
C THR A 192 -8.41 -13.97 -3.36
N GLY A 193 -8.25 -13.11 -2.35
CA GLY A 193 -7.33 -11.99 -2.41
C GLY A 193 -5.90 -12.41 -2.03
N SER A 194 -5.02 -11.43 -1.98
CA SER A 194 -3.66 -11.57 -1.46
C SER A 194 -3.34 -10.47 -0.46
N ASP A 195 -2.53 -10.81 0.54
CA ASP A 195 -2.04 -9.83 1.51
C ASP A 195 -0.93 -8.98 0.88
N TRP A 196 -1.23 -7.70 0.68
CA TRP A 196 -0.34 -6.73 0.02
C TRP A 196 0.98 -6.53 0.76
N ARG A 197 1.09 -6.93 2.03
CA ARG A 197 2.32 -6.78 2.83
C ARG A 197 3.40 -7.81 2.50
N ARG A 198 3.06 -8.86 1.73
CA ARG A 198 3.93 -10.01 1.47
C ARG A 198 4.78 -9.87 0.20
N TYR A 199 4.68 -8.76 -0.51
CA TYR A 199 5.44 -8.46 -1.73
C TYR A 199 5.52 -6.95 -2.00
N PRO A 200 6.48 -6.47 -2.81
CA PRO A 200 6.57 -5.06 -3.18
C PRO A 200 5.37 -4.62 -4.04
N PRO A 201 5.00 -3.31 -4.00
CA PRO A 201 3.98 -2.77 -4.89
C PRO A 201 4.34 -3.02 -6.35
N GLY A 202 3.31 -3.17 -7.19
CA GLY A 202 3.49 -3.40 -8.63
C GLY A 202 3.79 -4.85 -9.04
N LEU A 203 3.72 -5.82 -8.11
CA LEU A 203 3.93 -7.24 -8.45
C LEU A 203 2.63 -8.00 -8.75
N VAL A 204 1.61 -7.84 -7.90
CA VAL A 204 0.34 -8.58 -7.96
C VAL A 204 -0.83 -7.58 -7.94
N ASP A 205 -1.89 -7.87 -8.67
CA ASP A 205 -3.13 -7.08 -8.67
C ASP A 205 -3.74 -6.99 -7.26
N ALA A 206 -4.15 -5.80 -6.85
CA ALA A 206 -4.61 -5.54 -5.49
C ALA A 206 -6.03 -6.07 -5.17
N SER A 207 -6.73 -6.67 -6.13
CA SER A 207 -8.11 -7.12 -5.92
C SER A 207 -8.23 -8.27 -4.92
N GLU A 208 -9.36 -8.33 -4.18
CA GLU A 208 -9.73 -9.52 -3.38
C GLU A 208 -10.09 -10.75 -4.23
N ARG A 209 -9.99 -10.63 -5.56
CA ARG A 209 -10.24 -11.71 -6.51
C ARG A 209 -9.02 -12.00 -7.41
N ALA A 210 -7.86 -11.43 -7.09
CA ALA A 210 -6.66 -11.54 -7.92
C ALA A 210 -6.11 -12.98 -7.99
N VAL A 211 -6.34 -13.80 -6.95
CA VAL A 211 -5.84 -15.17 -6.87
C VAL A 211 -6.96 -16.13 -7.25
N SER A 212 -6.67 -17.01 -8.20
CA SER A 212 -7.55 -18.12 -8.58
C SER A 212 -6.77 -19.43 -8.56
N TRP A 213 -7.44 -20.51 -8.17
CA TRP A 213 -6.83 -21.82 -8.12
C TRP A 213 -7.82 -22.91 -8.49
N GLU A 214 -7.28 -23.99 -9.04
CA GLU A 214 -8.05 -25.19 -9.42
C GLU A 214 -7.27 -26.45 -9.05
N VAL A 215 -7.97 -27.41 -8.45
CA VAL A 215 -7.47 -28.77 -8.22
C VAL A 215 -7.97 -29.64 -9.36
N VAL A 216 -7.05 -30.17 -10.14
CA VAL A 216 -7.34 -30.86 -11.39
C VAL A 216 -6.78 -32.28 -11.33
N ARG A 217 -7.53 -33.26 -11.86
CA ARG A 217 -7.08 -34.63 -12.03
C ARG A 217 -7.05 -35.00 -13.50
N ALA A 218 -5.87 -35.39 -13.99
CA ALA A 218 -5.67 -35.85 -15.35
C ALA A 218 -4.81 -37.13 -15.35
N ALA A 219 -5.25 -38.17 -16.06
CA ALA A 219 -4.55 -39.46 -16.16
C ALA A 219 -4.11 -40.06 -14.79
N GLY A 220 -4.93 -39.87 -13.75
CA GLY A 220 -4.65 -40.36 -12.39
C GLY A 220 -3.78 -39.43 -11.52
N ASN A 221 -3.16 -38.40 -12.10
CA ASN A 221 -2.37 -37.42 -11.37
C ASN A 221 -3.25 -36.26 -10.92
N THR A 222 -3.11 -35.84 -9.66
CA THR A 222 -3.83 -34.68 -9.10
C THR A 222 -2.84 -33.53 -8.92
N THR A 223 -3.15 -32.38 -9.51
CA THR A 223 -2.33 -31.17 -9.54
C THR A 223 -3.14 -29.97 -9.06
N VAL A 224 -2.48 -29.04 -8.39
CA VAL A 224 -3.05 -27.72 -8.08
C VAL A 224 -2.43 -26.72 -9.05
N ARG A 225 -3.29 -25.99 -9.76
CA ARG A 225 -2.91 -24.89 -10.64
C ARG A 225 -3.31 -23.59 -9.98
N VAL A 226 -2.37 -22.66 -9.92
CA VAL A 226 -2.55 -21.33 -9.36
C VAL A 226 -2.35 -20.32 -10.47
N SER A 227 -3.28 -19.38 -10.59
CA SER A 227 -3.21 -18.25 -11.51
C SER A 227 -3.52 -16.98 -10.72
N VAL A 228 -2.61 -16.02 -10.75
CA VAL A 228 -2.70 -14.75 -10.03
C VAL A 228 -2.57 -13.62 -11.03
N VAL A 229 -3.48 -12.65 -11.01
CA VAL A 229 -3.41 -11.49 -11.90
C VAL A 229 -2.20 -10.62 -11.51
N ALA A 230 -1.35 -10.31 -12.49
CA ALA A 230 -0.21 -9.42 -12.31
C ALA A 230 -0.68 -7.98 -12.12
N ALA A 231 0.12 -7.17 -11.42
CA ALA A 231 -0.23 -5.77 -11.26
C ALA A 231 -0.29 -5.05 -12.62
N PRO A 232 -1.19 -4.05 -12.78
CA PRO A 232 -1.25 -3.24 -14.00
C PRO A 232 0.10 -2.62 -14.33
N GLY A 233 0.53 -2.72 -15.60
CA GLY A 233 1.80 -2.15 -16.07
C GLY A 233 3.04 -3.03 -15.84
N LEU A 234 2.91 -4.16 -15.12
CA LEU A 234 4.02 -5.09 -14.97
C LEU A 234 4.40 -5.71 -16.32
N SER A 235 5.68 -5.62 -16.67
CA SER A 235 6.19 -6.08 -17.96
C SER A 235 7.36 -7.06 -17.79
N GLU A 236 7.44 -8.03 -18.70
CA GLU A 236 8.57 -8.96 -18.78
C GLU A 236 9.83 -8.29 -19.35
N PRO A 237 11.04 -8.76 -18.97
CA PRO A 237 11.35 -9.91 -18.13
C PRO A 237 11.45 -9.58 -16.63
N VAL A 238 10.80 -10.39 -15.79
CA VAL A 238 10.91 -10.30 -14.32
C VAL A 238 12.00 -11.27 -13.80
N PRO A 239 13.06 -10.77 -13.12
CA PRO A 239 14.15 -11.60 -12.59
C PRO A 239 13.66 -12.68 -11.62
N ALA A 240 14.32 -13.84 -11.59
CA ALA A 240 13.87 -14.99 -10.79
C ALA A 240 13.73 -14.70 -9.28
N HIS A 241 14.56 -13.81 -8.73
CA HIS A 241 14.57 -13.48 -7.30
C HIS A 241 13.46 -12.51 -6.87
N VAL A 242 12.74 -11.90 -7.81
CA VAL A 242 11.55 -11.04 -7.54
C VAL A 242 10.25 -11.72 -7.97
N ARG A 243 10.27 -13.03 -8.27
CA ARG A 243 9.06 -13.76 -8.64
C ARG A 243 8.30 -14.17 -7.38
N PRO A 244 6.99 -13.91 -7.33
CA PRO A 244 6.17 -14.36 -6.21
C PRO A 244 6.07 -15.88 -6.21
N HIS A 245 5.82 -16.42 -5.03
CA HIS A 245 5.53 -17.81 -4.75
C HIS A 245 4.07 -17.94 -4.28
N ALA A 246 3.47 -19.08 -4.58
CA ALA A 246 2.19 -19.47 -4.00
C ALA A 246 2.42 -20.61 -2.99
N LEU A 247 2.11 -20.34 -1.73
CA LEU A 247 2.04 -21.36 -0.69
C LEU A 247 0.63 -21.96 -0.69
N ILE A 248 0.55 -23.22 -1.08
CA ILE A 248 -0.65 -24.02 -1.18
C ILE A 248 -0.79 -24.80 0.13
N GLY A 249 -1.86 -24.56 0.89
CA GLY A 249 -2.15 -25.24 2.15
C GLY A 249 -3.38 -26.13 2.09
N THR A 250 -3.32 -27.26 2.77
CA THR A 250 -4.48 -28.13 3.07
C THR A 250 -4.47 -28.50 4.56
N ALA A 251 -5.50 -29.23 5.00
CA ALA A 251 -5.55 -29.76 6.36
C ALA A 251 -4.44 -30.78 6.68
N SER A 252 -3.69 -31.28 5.68
CA SER A 252 -2.76 -32.40 5.84
C SER A 252 -1.41 -32.21 5.16
N GLY A 253 -1.17 -31.06 4.53
CA GLY A 253 0.11 -30.77 3.89
C GLY A 253 0.17 -29.38 3.29
N THR A 254 1.37 -29.03 2.85
CA THR A 254 1.63 -27.79 2.11
C THR A 254 2.46 -28.09 0.87
N ALA A 255 2.36 -27.23 -0.14
CA ALA A 255 3.23 -27.20 -1.30
C ALA A 255 3.58 -25.76 -1.62
N ASP A 256 4.82 -25.52 -2.05
CA ASP A 256 5.30 -24.20 -2.42
C ASP A 256 5.69 -24.20 -3.90
N VAL A 257 5.21 -23.21 -4.65
CA VAL A 257 5.48 -23.11 -6.09
C VAL A 257 5.91 -21.69 -6.46
N ALA A 258 7.07 -21.59 -7.10
CA ALA A 258 7.53 -20.35 -7.72
C ALA A 258 6.66 -20.04 -8.96
N LEU A 259 6.13 -18.83 -9.05
CA LEU A 259 5.26 -18.42 -10.13
C LEU A 259 6.06 -17.89 -11.32
N GLN A 260 5.52 -18.09 -12.51
CA GLN A 260 6.05 -17.59 -13.77
C GLN A 260 5.09 -16.57 -14.33
N LEU A 261 5.60 -15.39 -14.71
CA LEU A 261 4.81 -14.41 -15.43
C LEU A 261 4.61 -14.92 -16.86
N SER A 262 3.36 -14.86 -17.33
CA SER A 262 3.00 -15.09 -18.72
C SER A 262 1.91 -14.10 -19.09
N GLY A 263 2.27 -13.10 -19.89
CA GLY A 263 1.35 -12.02 -20.23
C GLY A 263 1.02 -11.18 -18.98
N ASP A 264 -0.24 -11.21 -18.56
CA ASP A 264 -0.79 -10.46 -17.42
C ASP A 264 -1.08 -11.34 -16.19
N ALA A 265 -0.62 -12.60 -16.20
CA ALA A 265 -0.86 -13.54 -15.11
C ALA A 265 0.42 -14.23 -14.65
N TRP A 266 0.57 -14.31 -13.34
CA TRP A 266 1.47 -15.22 -12.66
C TRP A 266 0.85 -16.61 -12.60
N SER A 267 1.57 -17.63 -13.04
CA SER A 267 1.07 -19.00 -13.09
C SER A 267 2.05 -19.99 -12.45
N GLY A 268 1.51 -21.00 -11.80
CA GLY A 268 2.26 -22.08 -11.17
C GLY A 268 1.45 -23.36 -11.10
N GLU A 269 2.13 -24.50 -11.18
CA GLU A 269 1.53 -25.82 -11.05
C GLU A 269 2.37 -26.67 -10.09
N SER A 270 1.68 -27.38 -9.18
CA SER A 270 2.30 -28.30 -8.23
C SER A 270 1.51 -29.60 -8.17
N ALA A 271 2.17 -30.69 -7.77
CA ALA A 271 1.48 -31.88 -7.30
C ALA A 271 0.57 -31.48 -6.12
N ALA A 272 -0.66 -32.01 -6.11
CA ALA A 272 -1.62 -31.65 -5.07
C ALA A 272 -1.20 -32.25 -3.72
N PRO A 273 -1.01 -31.43 -2.67
CA PRO A 273 -0.78 -31.96 -1.32
C PRO A 273 -1.98 -32.80 -0.86
N PRO A 274 -1.78 -33.75 0.07
CA PRO A 274 -2.86 -34.60 0.57
C PRO A 274 -4.06 -33.80 1.07
N GLY A 275 -5.29 -34.21 0.73
CA GLY A 275 -6.52 -33.55 1.17
C GLY A 275 -6.96 -32.34 0.33
N SER A 276 -6.27 -32.04 -0.78
CA SER A 276 -6.63 -30.93 -1.70
C SER A 276 -8.06 -31.04 -2.24
N GLU A 277 -8.62 -32.25 -2.35
CA GLU A 277 -10.00 -32.49 -2.76
C GLU A 277 -11.05 -31.92 -1.78
N SER A 278 -10.68 -31.65 -0.53
CA SER A 278 -11.57 -31.07 0.48
C SER A 278 -11.52 -29.54 0.52
N GLY A 279 -10.61 -28.92 -0.24
CA GLY A 279 -10.36 -27.49 -0.25
C GLY A 279 -8.87 -27.17 -0.07
N VAL A 280 -8.49 -26.00 -0.57
CA VAL A 280 -7.11 -25.50 -0.60
C VAL A 280 -7.12 -24.04 -0.17
N SER A 281 -6.15 -23.63 0.63
CA SER A 281 -5.80 -22.22 0.84
C SER A 281 -4.59 -21.88 -0.04
N VAL A 282 -4.59 -20.67 -0.62
CA VAL A 282 -3.46 -20.19 -1.44
C VAL A 282 -3.04 -18.83 -0.93
N ASP A 283 -1.83 -18.76 -0.40
CA ASP A 283 -1.20 -17.50 0.02
C ASP A 283 -0.10 -17.12 -0.97
N VAL A 284 -0.12 -15.87 -1.42
CA VAL A 284 0.89 -15.34 -2.33
C VAL A 284 1.91 -14.53 -1.52
N TYR A 285 3.20 -14.75 -1.77
CA TYR A 285 4.28 -14.04 -1.08
C TYR A 285 5.54 -13.95 -1.95
N LEU A 286 6.43 -13.02 -1.66
CA LEU A 286 7.76 -12.96 -2.25
C LEU A 286 8.80 -13.47 -1.24
N PRO A 287 9.61 -14.51 -1.55
CA PRO A 287 10.65 -14.98 -0.64
C PRO A 287 11.64 -13.87 -0.25
N GLY A 288 11.89 -13.74 1.06
CA GLY A 288 12.79 -12.71 1.60
C GLY A 288 12.16 -11.32 1.73
N PHE A 289 10.85 -11.19 1.49
CA PHE A 289 10.13 -9.93 1.63
C PHE A 289 9.02 -10.03 2.70
N GLY A 290 8.93 -8.98 3.54
CA GLY A 290 7.91 -8.87 4.56
C GLY A 290 8.06 -9.89 5.70
N VAL A 291 7.09 -9.90 6.62
CA VAL A 291 7.05 -10.86 7.73
C VAL A 291 6.20 -12.05 7.32
N THR A 292 6.82 -13.22 7.15
CA THR A 292 6.11 -14.48 6.96
C THR A 292 5.58 -14.99 8.30
N GLY A 293 4.27 -15.19 8.45
CA GLY A 293 3.70 -15.93 9.58
C GLY A 293 2.77 -15.17 10.53
N HIS A 294 2.48 -13.90 10.27
CA HIS A 294 1.34 -13.25 10.93
C HIS A 294 0.05 -13.55 10.18
N ALA A 295 -1.05 -13.73 10.94
CA ALA A 295 -2.39 -13.70 10.37
C ALA A 295 -2.59 -12.37 9.62
N ASP A 296 -3.56 -12.31 8.69
CA ASP A 296 -3.88 -11.11 7.91
C ASP A 296 -4.34 -9.95 8.82
N ASP A 297 -3.41 -9.33 9.55
CA ASP A 297 -3.66 -8.24 10.49
C ASP A 297 -4.02 -7.00 9.66
N GLY A 298 -5.33 -6.74 9.60
CA GLY A 298 -5.96 -5.73 8.73
C GLY A 298 -7.11 -6.31 7.90
N GLY A 299 -7.01 -7.59 7.51
CA GLY A 299 -8.08 -8.33 6.85
C GLY A 299 -8.55 -7.74 5.50
N PRO A 300 -9.53 -8.40 4.86
CA PRO A 300 -10.17 -7.89 3.64
C PRO A 300 -10.92 -6.57 3.87
N GLU A 301 -11.32 -6.26 5.11
CA GLU A 301 -12.04 -5.03 5.46
C GLU A 301 -11.16 -3.79 5.36
N ALA A 302 -9.92 -3.80 5.88
CA ALA A 302 -9.02 -2.66 5.74
C ALA A 302 -8.67 -2.41 4.26
N ARG A 303 -8.42 -3.47 3.49
CA ARG A 303 -8.16 -3.37 2.05
C ARG A 303 -9.34 -2.78 1.28
N GLU A 304 -10.58 -3.14 1.64
CA GLU A 304 -11.77 -2.52 1.05
C GLU A 304 -11.87 -1.03 1.40
N ARG A 305 -11.58 -0.64 2.64
CA ARG A 305 -11.57 0.78 3.04
C ARG A 305 -10.50 1.58 2.26
N VAL A 306 -9.32 1.01 2.05
CA VAL A 306 -8.26 1.62 1.24
C VAL A 306 -8.68 1.75 -0.23
N ARG A 307 -9.27 0.70 -0.84
CA ARG A 307 -9.81 0.80 -2.21
C ARG A 307 -10.92 1.86 -2.31
N ALA A 308 -11.80 1.95 -1.31
CA ALA A 308 -12.85 2.96 -1.28
C ALA A 308 -12.31 4.40 -1.17
N LEU A 309 -11.27 4.61 -0.34
CA LEU A 309 -10.53 5.88 -0.28
C LEU A 309 -9.97 6.26 -1.65
N VAL A 310 -9.26 5.34 -2.30
CA VAL A 310 -8.60 5.57 -3.59
C VAL A 310 -9.60 5.90 -4.68
N ARG A 311 -10.72 5.17 -4.78
CA ARG A 311 -11.81 5.48 -5.71
C ARG A 311 -12.41 6.87 -5.48
N ARG A 312 -12.55 7.29 -4.22
CA ARG A 312 -13.01 8.65 -3.87
C ARG A 312 -12.01 9.70 -4.34
N ARG A 313 -10.71 9.46 -4.15
CA ARG A 313 -9.65 10.39 -4.58
C ARG A 313 -9.54 10.49 -6.09
N LEU A 314 -9.58 9.37 -6.82
CA LEU A 314 -9.60 9.38 -8.29
C LEU A 314 -10.80 10.14 -8.85
N ARG A 315 -11.98 10.00 -8.25
CA ARG A 315 -13.16 10.79 -8.62
C ARG A 315 -12.96 12.30 -8.42
N ARG A 316 -12.31 12.70 -7.32
CA ARG A 316 -11.95 14.10 -7.09
C ARG A 316 -10.90 14.58 -8.09
N ALA A 317 -9.95 13.72 -8.45
CA ALA A 317 -8.89 14.03 -9.40
C ALA A 317 -9.38 14.24 -10.84
N SER A 318 -10.54 13.66 -11.21
CA SER A 318 -11.18 13.94 -12.50
C SER A 318 -12.01 15.23 -12.52
N GLU A 319 -12.26 15.85 -11.37
CA GLU A 319 -12.94 17.15 -11.31
C GLU A 319 -11.97 18.26 -11.75
N THR A 320 -12.38 19.10 -12.70
CA THR A 320 -11.53 20.15 -13.30
C THR A 320 -11.33 21.39 -12.41
N ALA A 321 -11.83 21.37 -11.17
CA ALA A 321 -11.70 22.51 -10.27
C ALA A 321 -10.30 22.53 -9.65
N PRO A 322 -9.58 23.68 -9.68
CA PRO A 322 -8.32 23.80 -8.96
C PRO A 322 -8.57 23.63 -7.47
N ASP A 323 -7.87 22.68 -6.88
CA ASP A 323 -7.92 22.37 -5.46
C ASP A 323 -6.52 22.59 -4.88
N ASP A 324 -6.37 23.70 -4.16
CA ASP A 324 -5.15 24.02 -3.41
C ASP A 324 -5.27 23.57 -1.95
N GLY A 325 -6.24 22.70 -1.65
CA GLY A 325 -6.48 22.17 -0.31
C GLY A 325 -5.40 21.17 0.12
N PRO A 326 -5.29 20.90 1.44
CA PRO A 326 -4.34 19.92 1.97
C PRO A 326 -4.60 18.49 1.50
N ASP A 327 -5.81 18.21 1.02
CA ASP A 327 -6.22 16.90 0.49
C ASP A 327 -6.28 16.86 -1.04
N ALA A 328 -5.69 17.85 -1.71
CA ALA A 328 -5.68 17.95 -3.16
C ALA A 328 -5.05 16.70 -3.80
N PRO A 329 -5.54 16.28 -4.98
CA PRO A 329 -4.97 15.15 -5.72
C PRO A 329 -3.50 15.36 -6.06
N LEU A 330 -2.72 14.27 -6.02
CA LEU A 330 -1.38 14.21 -6.59
C LEU A 330 -1.45 14.31 -8.12
N LEU A 331 -0.39 14.79 -8.76
CA LEU A 331 -0.26 14.84 -10.22
C LEU A 331 -0.41 13.45 -10.85
N ALA A 332 0.14 12.42 -10.20
CA ALA A 332 -0.02 11.04 -10.62
C ALA A 332 -1.47 10.56 -10.52
N GLU A 333 -2.24 11.02 -9.51
CA GLU A 333 -3.67 10.70 -9.38
C GLU A 333 -4.49 11.38 -10.48
N ILE A 334 -4.17 12.63 -10.83
CA ILE A 334 -4.81 13.38 -11.92
C ILE A 334 -4.55 12.68 -13.26
N ALA A 335 -3.31 12.28 -13.53
CA ALA A 335 -2.96 11.55 -14.75
C ALA A 335 -3.65 10.17 -14.82
N ALA A 336 -3.73 9.46 -13.69
CA ALA A 336 -4.42 8.18 -13.60
C ALA A 336 -5.93 8.33 -13.82
N ALA A 337 -6.55 9.36 -13.26
CA ALA A 337 -7.98 9.66 -13.44
C ALA A 337 -8.31 10.11 -14.88
N ALA A 338 -7.44 10.89 -15.52
CA ALA A 338 -7.60 11.31 -16.92
C ALA A 338 -7.56 10.11 -17.88
N SER A 339 -6.71 9.13 -17.58
CA SER A 339 -6.62 7.89 -18.36
C SER A 339 -7.90 7.05 -18.30
N ASP A 340 -8.73 7.22 -17.26
CA ASP A 340 -10.03 6.58 -17.09
C ASP A 340 -11.17 7.38 -17.77
N SER A 341 -10.99 8.68 -18.00
CA SER A 341 -12.00 9.57 -18.59
C SER A 341 -11.94 9.70 -20.12
N ASP A 342 -10.87 9.23 -20.76
CA ASP A 342 -10.72 9.24 -22.23
C ASP A 342 -11.56 8.15 -22.94
N PHE A 343 -12.69 7.79 -22.33
CA PHE A 343 -13.69 6.83 -22.80
C PHE A 343 -15.05 7.51 -23.03
#